data_AF-A0A7Y5U1Y7-F1
#
_entry.id   AF-A0A7Y5U1Y7-F1
#
_cell.length_a   1.000
_cell.length_b   1.000
_cell.length_c   1.000
_cell.angle_alpha   90.00
_cell.angle_beta   90.00
_cell.angle_gamma   90.00
#
_symmetry.space_group_name_H-M   'P 1'
#
loop_
_entity.id
_entity.type
_entity.pdbx_description
1 polymer ?
#
loop_
_entity_poly.entity_id
_entity_poly.type
_entity_poly.pdbx_seq_one_letter_code
_entity_poly.pdbx_strand_id
1 'polypeptide(L)'
;MKIGFLSLGCPKNLVDGEVMLGLAQQAGHDITPAADEADVLVVNTCAFIDNAKQESIDAILEMAAKKRDGRCSRLVVTGCLAERYRDELKKEIPEIDVLLGTGEVDRIVSAVEHAGREGKGEGREATGEEREAKGEGRKIGDAAAAPLRFHRKAPSVAHPAPRDSHLDAGAAPAPSPRALPTYLYDADTPRVQTTPRHFAYVKVAEGCDYTCAFCIIPTLRGKYRSRTAESIVREARGLAARGVKELLLISQDTTFYGIDRGERGALGRLLRELDRVDGIEWIRLLYLYPPTITDDVLAAMAECEKVC
;
A
#
# COMPACT_ATOMS: atom_id res chain seq x y z
N MET A 1 -0.03 5.86 19.86
CA MET A 1 -1.31 6.55 19.52
C MET A 1 -2.22 5.56 18.81
N LYS A 2 -3.53 5.80 18.77
CA LYS A 2 -4.49 5.03 17.97
C LYS A 2 -4.54 5.56 16.53
N ILE A 3 -4.25 4.70 15.56
CA ILE A 3 -4.27 5.02 14.14
C ILE A 3 -5.50 4.38 13.49
N GLY A 4 -6.34 5.22 12.89
CA GLY A 4 -7.41 4.77 11.99
C GLY A 4 -6.91 4.74 10.55
N PHE A 5 -6.98 3.59 9.88
CA PHE A 5 -6.47 3.41 8.53
C PHE A 5 -7.57 3.00 7.56
N LEU A 6 -7.79 3.79 6.50
CA LEU A 6 -8.71 3.49 5.42
C LEU A 6 -7.92 3.20 4.13
N SER A 7 -8.06 2.00 3.59
CA SER A 7 -7.42 1.62 2.32
C SER A 7 -8.44 1.51 1.20
N LEU A 8 -8.19 2.20 0.09
CA LEU A 8 -9.00 2.20 -1.12
C LEU A 8 -8.20 1.72 -2.34
N GLY A 9 -8.92 1.37 -3.41
CA GLY A 9 -8.33 1.04 -4.69
C GLY A 9 -8.12 -0.46 -4.93
N CYS A 10 -6.87 -0.87 -5.11
CA CYS A 10 -6.53 -2.18 -5.66
C CYS A 10 -5.71 -3.03 -4.67
N PRO A 11 -5.56 -4.35 -4.93
CA PRO A 11 -4.74 -5.25 -4.12
C PRO A 11 -3.31 -4.76 -3.84
N LYS A 12 -2.66 -4.10 -4.80
CA LYS A 12 -1.30 -3.55 -4.59
C LYS A 12 -1.30 -2.49 -3.50
N ASN A 13 -2.29 -1.60 -3.55
CA ASN A 13 -2.47 -0.55 -2.57
C ASN A 13 -2.85 -1.12 -1.19
N LEU A 14 -3.62 -2.20 -1.16
CA LEU A 14 -3.93 -2.93 0.06
C LEU A 14 -2.65 -3.47 0.71
N VAL A 15 -1.77 -4.15 -0.04
CA VAL A 15 -0.51 -4.67 0.54
C VAL A 15 0.39 -3.51 1.03
N ASP A 16 0.43 -2.39 0.32
CA ASP A 16 1.15 -1.19 0.81
C ASP A 16 0.56 -0.68 2.14
N GLY A 17 -0.76 -0.71 2.29
CA GLY A 17 -1.47 -0.43 3.54
C GLY A 17 -1.11 -1.38 4.67
N GLU A 18 -1.04 -2.67 4.39
CA GLU A 18 -0.66 -3.70 5.36
C GLU A 18 0.79 -3.54 5.85
N VAL A 19 1.69 -3.12 4.96
CA VAL A 19 3.07 -2.77 5.32
C VAL A 19 3.10 -1.50 6.17
N MET A 20 2.35 -0.46 5.80
CA MET A 20 2.25 0.77 6.60
C MET A 20 1.73 0.49 8.03
N LEU A 21 0.70 -0.34 8.14
CA LEU A 21 0.15 -0.78 9.43
C LEU A 21 1.19 -1.58 10.23
N GLY A 22 1.94 -2.48 9.58
CA GLY A 22 3.02 -3.23 10.21
C GLY A 22 4.12 -2.35 10.78
N LEU A 23 4.58 -1.35 10.00
CA LEU A 23 5.58 -0.39 10.44
C LEU A 23 5.08 0.44 11.63
N ALA A 24 3.84 0.92 11.57
CA ALA A 24 3.24 1.69 12.66
C ALA A 24 3.08 0.87 13.95
N GLN A 25 2.66 -0.39 13.84
CA GLN A 25 2.53 -1.29 14.99
C GLN A 25 3.90 -1.64 15.58
N GLN A 26 4.93 -1.85 14.74
CA GLN A 26 6.30 -2.06 15.21
C GLN A 26 6.86 -0.83 15.95
N ALA A 27 6.46 0.37 15.55
CA ALA A 27 6.78 1.63 16.24
C ALA A 27 5.98 1.85 17.54
N GLY A 28 5.09 0.92 17.92
CA GLY A 28 4.32 0.98 19.17
C GLY A 28 3.00 1.74 19.08
N HIS A 29 2.47 1.96 17.88
CA HIS A 29 1.13 2.52 17.69
C HIS A 29 0.06 1.43 17.66
N ASP A 30 -1.12 1.75 18.19
CA ASP A 30 -2.30 0.88 18.16
C ASP A 30 -3.11 1.15 16.89
N ILE A 31 -3.72 0.12 16.32
CA ILE A 31 -4.60 0.25 15.15
C ILE A 31 -6.06 0.21 15.62
N THR A 32 -6.92 1.07 15.09
CA THR A 32 -8.35 1.07 15.40
C THR A 32 -9.22 1.01 14.14
N PRO A 33 -10.27 0.15 14.13
CA PRO A 33 -11.28 0.13 13.08
C PRO A 33 -12.34 1.23 13.26
N ALA A 34 -12.29 2.02 14.33
CA ALA A 34 -13.24 3.09 14.61
C ALA A 34 -12.59 4.46 14.39
N ALA A 35 -13.04 5.17 13.36
CA ALA A 35 -12.47 6.47 12.97
C ALA A 35 -12.63 7.53 14.08
N ASP A 36 -13.68 7.45 14.89
CA ASP A 36 -13.93 8.40 15.99
C ASP A 36 -13.08 8.12 17.23
N GLU A 37 -12.36 6.99 17.29
CA GLU A 37 -11.40 6.68 18.35
C GLU A 37 -9.94 6.92 17.93
N ALA A 38 -9.70 7.36 16.69
CA ALA A 38 -8.37 7.50 16.14
C ALA A 38 -7.75 8.87 16.49
N ASP A 39 -6.54 8.86 17.06
CA ASP A 39 -5.74 10.07 17.26
C ASP A 39 -5.21 10.61 15.93
N VAL A 40 -4.92 9.71 14.99
CA VAL A 40 -4.42 9.99 13.64
C VAL A 40 -5.21 9.17 12.61
N LEU A 41 -5.65 9.82 11.54
CA LEU A 41 -6.34 9.17 10.42
C LEU A 41 -5.40 9.08 9.21
N VAL A 42 -5.34 7.90 8.60
CA VAL A 42 -4.57 7.63 7.38
C VAL A 42 -5.52 7.16 6.28
N VAL A 43 -5.51 7.83 5.13
CA VAL A 43 -6.31 7.46 3.95
C VAL A 43 -5.37 7.07 2.81
N ASN A 44 -5.34 5.79 2.46
CA ASN A 44 -4.58 5.25 1.34
C ASN A 44 -5.45 5.17 0.08
N THR A 45 -5.08 5.94 -0.95
CA THR A 45 -5.98 6.36 -2.03
C THR A 45 -5.61 5.78 -3.40
N CYS A 46 -6.60 5.76 -4.29
CA CYS A 46 -6.45 5.38 -5.69
C CYS A 46 -6.60 6.60 -6.61
N ALA A 47 -6.01 6.56 -7.81
CA ALA A 47 -6.08 7.64 -8.79
C ALA A 47 -6.18 7.15 -10.25
N PHE A 48 -6.49 5.87 -10.45
CA PHE A 48 -6.35 5.25 -11.77
C PHE A 48 -7.61 5.43 -12.63
N ILE A 49 -8.79 5.14 -12.07
CA ILE A 49 -10.08 5.34 -12.74
C ILE A 49 -10.87 6.45 -12.06
N ASP A 50 -11.70 7.17 -12.81
CA ASP A 50 -12.40 8.36 -12.31
C ASP A 50 -13.30 8.07 -11.11
N ASN A 51 -14.05 6.97 -11.15
CA ASN A 51 -14.89 6.56 -10.01
C ASN A 51 -14.07 6.29 -8.74
N ALA A 52 -12.90 5.66 -8.86
CA ALA A 52 -12.03 5.38 -7.71
C ALA A 52 -11.30 6.63 -7.21
N LYS A 53 -11.04 7.59 -8.11
CA LYS A 53 -10.54 8.92 -7.74
C LYS A 53 -11.59 9.67 -6.92
N GLN A 54 -12.85 9.69 -7.39
CA GLN A 54 -13.93 10.36 -6.66
C GLN A 54 -14.15 9.73 -5.28
N GLU A 55 -14.22 8.39 -5.21
CA GLU A 55 -14.31 7.67 -3.93
C GLU A 55 -13.17 8.03 -2.97
N SER A 56 -11.95 8.17 -3.49
CA SER A 56 -10.79 8.58 -2.69
C SER A 56 -10.92 10.02 -2.19
N ILE A 57 -11.42 10.95 -3.01
CA ILE A 57 -11.66 12.35 -2.61
C ILE A 57 -12.73 12.43 -1.53
N ASP A 58 -13.86 11.73 -1.72
CA ASP A 58 -14.97 11.72 -0.76
C ASP A 58 -14.50 11.20 0.61
N ALA A 59 -13.69 10.13 0.61
CA ALA A 59 -13.10 9.59 1.83
C ALA A 59 -12.14 10.56 2.52
N ILE A 60 -11.30 11.28 1.77
CA ILE A 60 -10.44 12.33 2.34
C ILE A 60 -11.29 13.41 2.99
N LEU A 61 -12.35 13.89 2.32
CA LEU A 61 -13.22 14.95 2.83
C LEU A 61 -13.97 14.52 4.11
N GLU A 62 -14.40 13.26 4.18
CA GLU A 62 -15.01 12.70 5.40
C GLU A 62 -14.02 12.71 6.57
N MET A 63 -12.78 12.27 6.36
CA MET A 63 -11.76 12.28 7.40
C MET A 63 -11.30 13.70 7.76
N ALA A 64 -11.25 14.61 6.79
CA ALA A 64 -10.96 16.03 7.01
C ALA A 64 -12.01 16.69 7.90
N ALA A 65 -13.30 16.36 7.71
CA ALA A 65 -14.37 16.83 8.59
C ALA A 65 -14.15 16.35 10.04
N LYS A 66 -13.77 15.08 10.26
CA LYS A 66 -13.46 14.56 11.61
C LYS A 66 -12.30 15.32 12.26
N LYS A 67 -11.24 15.64 11.51
CA LYS A 67 -10.13 16.45 12.01
C LYS A 67 -10.58 17.87 12.40
N ARG A 68 -11.37 18.52 11.53
CA ARG A 68 -11.91 19.86 11.78
C ARG A 68 -12.80 19.92 13.02
N ASP A 69 -13.54 18.85 13.28
CA ASP A 69 -14.37 18.67 14.49
C ASP A 69 -13.53 18.34 15.74
N GLY A 70 -12.20 18.26 15.62
CA GLY A 70 -11.28 17.96 16.72
C GLY A 70 -11.26 16.49 17.16
N ARG A 71 -11.81 15.57 16.35
CA ARG A 71 -11.88 14.13 16.69
C ARG A 71 -10.57 13.39 16.46
N CYS A 72 -9.72 13.91 15.60
CA CYS A 72 -8.34 13.45 15.46
C CYS A 72 -7.41 14.66 15.39
N SER A 73 -6.15 14.44 15.75
CA SER A 73 -5.11 15.47 15.74
C SER A 73 -4.46 15.64 14.37
N ARG A 74 -4.57 14.61 13.49
CA ARG A 74 -3.80 14.54 12.25
C ARG A 74 -4.49 13.72 11.16
N LEU A 75 -4.36 14.18 9.91
CA LEU A 75 -4.79 13.50 8.69
C LEU A 75 -3.61 13.31 7.74
N VAL A 76 -3.29 12.04 7.47
CA VAL A 76 -2.28 11.61 6.49
C VAL A 76 -3.01 11.05 5.27
N VAL A 77 -2.65 11.54 4.08
CA VAL A 77 -3.18 11.00 2.82
C VAL A 77 -2.03 10.38 2.03
N THR A 78 -2.22 9.15 1.56
CA THR A 78 -1.18 8.38 0.87
C THR A 78 -1.71 7.67 -0.38
N GLY A 79 -0.84 7.06 -1.17
CA GLY A 79 -1.19 6.25 -2.34
C GLY A 79 -1.15 7.03 -3.66
N CYS A 80 -1.80 6.48 -4.69
CA CYS A 80 -1.67 6.97 -6.06
C CYS A 80 -2.22 8.40 -6.25
N LEU A 81 -3.25 8.80 -5.48
CA LEU A 81 -3.82 10.15 -5.59
C LEU A 81 -2.87 11.18 -5.00
N ALA A 82 -2.27 10.87 -3.84
CA ALA A 82 -1.28 11.71 -3.18
C ALA A 82 0.01 11.86 -4.01
N GLU A 83 0.39 10.83 -4.78
CA GLU A 83 1.50 10.91 -5.73
C GLU A 83 1.17 11.85 -6.90
N ARG A 84 -0.02 11.68 -7.50
CA ARG A 84 -0.38 12.37 -8.74
C ARG A 84 -0.79 13.83 -8.55
N TYR A 85 -1.59 14.11 -7.53
CA TYR A 85 -2.28 15.38 -7.33
C TYR A 85 -1.86 16.06 -6.03
N ARG A 86 -0.58 15.94 -5.68
CA ARG A 86 -0.05 16.40 -4.38
C ARG A 86 -0.34 17.88 -4.14
N ASP A 87 -0.06 18.72 -5.13
CA ASP A 87 -0.14 20.17 -4.98
C ASP A 87 -1.60 20.63 -4.94
N GLU A 88 -2.47 20.03 -5.75
CA GLU A 88 -3.91 20.28 -5.73
C GLU A 88 -4.54 19.82 -4.41
N LEU A 89 -4.25 18.60 -3.95
CA LEU A 89 -4.79 18.08 -2.69
C LEU A 89 -4.40 18.98 -1.51
N LYS A 90 -3.15 19.44 -1.47
CA LYS A 90 -2.67 20.33 -0.42
C LYS A 90 -3.34 21.71 -0.47
N LYS A 91 -3.62 22.21 -1.67
CA LYS A 91 -4.27 23.51 -1.88
C LYS A 91 -5.76 23.47 -1.55
N GLU A 92 -6.46 22.46 -2.05
CA GLU A 92 -7.92 22.36 -1.98
C GLU A 92 -8.42 21.74 -0.66
N ILE A 93 -7.59 20.95 0.03
CA ILE A 93 -7.92 20.30 1.31
C ILE A 93 -6.83 20.62 2.35
N PRO A 94 -6.83 21.84 2.92
CA PRO A 94 -5.80 22.28 3.87
C PRO A 94 -5.80 21.51 5.19
N GLU A 95 -6.84 20.73 5.49
CA GLU A 95 -6.88 19.83 6.64
C GLU A 95 -5.89 18.65 6.51
N ILE A 96 -5.36 18.34 5.33
CA ILE A 96 -4.33 17.30 5.16
C ILE A 96 -3.00 17.78 5.75
N ASP A 97 -2.48 17.09 6.76
CA ASP A 97 -1.18 17.44 7.38
C ASP A 97 0.00 16.91 6.57
N VAL A 98 -0.13 15.68 6.05
CA VAL A 98 0.95 14.98 5.36
C VAL A 98 0.41 14.27 4.13
N LEU A 99 1.13 14.42 3.02
CA LEU A 99 0.95 13.66 1.80
C LEU A 99 2.13 12.71 1.62
N LEU A 100 1.87 11.42 1.48
CA LEU A 100 2.87 10.41 1.16
C LEU A 100 2.61 9.79 -0.21
N GLY A 101 3.61 9.82 -1.07
CA GLY A 101 3.59 9.20 -2.37
C GLY A 101 3.60 7.67 -2.32
N THR A 102 3.55 7.03 -3.48
CA THR A 102 3.60 5.57 -3.59
C THR A 102 4.98 4.99 -3.26
N GLY A 103 6.03 5.82 -3.34
CA GLY A 103 7.40 5.49 -2.96
C GLY A 103 7.77 5.86 -1.53
N GLU A 104 6.81 6.29 -0.70
CA GLU A 104 7.06 6.83 0.64
C GLU A 104 6.37 6.00 1.74
N VAL A 105 6.14 4.71 1.49
CA VAL A 105 5.44 3.78 2.40
C VAL A 105 6.20 3.62 3.74
N ASP A 106 7.52 3.60 3.69
CA ASP A 106 8.42 3.55 4.86
C ASP A 106 8.34 4.80 5.75
N ARG A 107 7.85 5.92 5.22
CA ARG A 107 7.72 7.20 5.94
C ARG A 107 6.45 7.30 6.77
N ILE A 108 5.62 6.25 6.83
CA ILE A 108 4.36 6.32 7.58
C ILE A 108 4.55 6.65 9.06
N VAL A 109 5.59 6.10 9.70
CA VAL A 109 5.86 6.31 11.13
C VAL A 109 6.13 7.78 11.42
N SER A 110 7.03 8.40 10.64
CA SER A 110 7.31 9.83 10.80
C SER A 110 6.09 10.67 10.42
N ALA A 111 5.31 10.28 9.41
CA ALA A 111 4.10 10.98 9.03
C ALA A 111 3.03 11.01 10.14
N VAL A 112 2.90 9.95 10.94
CA VAL A 112 1.92 9.90 12.05
C VAL A 112 2.44 10.55 13.35
N GLU A 113 3.76 10.56 13.58
CA GLU A 113 4.36 11.03 14.85
C GLU A 113 4.60 12.55 14.93
N HIS A 114 4.68 13.27 13.82
CA HIS A 114 5.05 14.71 13.82
C HIS A 114 3.91 15.64 14.27
N ALA A 115 3.51 15.52 15.54
CA ALA A 115 2.71 16.47 16.29
C ALA A 115 3.45 16.84 17.58
N GLY A 116 4.53 17.63 17.47
CA GLY A 116 5.23 18.14 18.65
C GLY A 116 6.67 18.60 18.41
N ARG A 117 6.84 19.77 17.78
CA ARG A 117 7.91 20.77 18.02
C ARG A 117 7.94 21.79 16.87
N GLU A 118 7.08 22.80 16.97
CA GLU A 118 7.50 24.12 16.49
C GLU A 118 8.49 24.67 17.52
N GLY A 119 9.77 24.63 17.16
CA GLY A 119 10.86 25.08 18.02
C GLY A 119 12.17 25.01 17.27
N LYS A 120 12.45 26.10 16.53
CA LYS A 120 13.75 26.63 16.08
C LYS A 120 14.86 25.63 15.72
N GLY A 121 15.34 25.75 14.49
CA GLY A 121 16.40 24.94 13.93
C GLY A 121 17.71 24.99 14.73
N GLU A 122 18.49 23.93 14.56
CA GLU A 122 19.84 23.98 14.02
C GLU A 122 20.27 22.54 13.74
N GLY A 123 20.95 22.34 12.61
CA GLY A 123 21.38 21.02 12.16
C GLY A 123 22.41 20.40 13.10
N ARG A 124 22.49 19.07 13.06
CA ARG A 124 23.77 18.37 13.21
C ARG A 124 23.68 16.94 12.71
N GLU A 125 24.81 16.56 12.12
CA GLU A 125 25.12 15.35 11.39
C GLU A 125 24.99 14.08 12.25
N ALA A 126 24.75 12.99 11.54
CA ALA A 126 24.77 11.63 12.04
C ALA A 126 26.16 11.25 12.58
N THR A 127 26.18 10.64 13.75
CA THR A 127 27.19 9.62 14.10
C THR A 127 26.46 8.48 14.81
N GLY A 128 26.75 7.26 14.35
CA GLY A 128 26.09 6.06 14.80
C GLY A 128 26.56 5.61 16.18
N GLU A 129 25.72 4.80 16.82
CA GLU A 129 26.15 3.70 17.67
C GLU A 129 24.97 2.74 17.88
N GLU A 130 25.23 1.47 17.58
CA GLU A 130 24.33 0.34 17.79
C GLU A 130 24.05 0.17 19.29
N ARG A 131 22.78 -0.09 19.63
CA ARG A 131 22.43 -0.65 20.94
C ARG A 131 21.48 -1.82 20.77
N GLU A 132 22.01 -3.00 21.10
CA GLU A 132 21.25 -4.22 21.31
C GLU A 132 20.20 -4.00 22.41
N ALA A 133 18.94 -4.34 22.11
CA ALA A 133 17.89 -4.46 23.11
C ALA A 133 17.35 -5.89 23.11
N LYS A 134 17.80 -6.67 24.10
CA LYS A 134 17.11 -7.88 24.57
C LYS A 134 15.79 -7.45 25.22
N GLY A 135 14.67 -8.04 24.83
CA GLY A 135 13.36 -7.81 25.43
C GLY A 135 12.39 -8.95 25.13
N GLU A 136 11.95 -9.61 26.19
CA GLU A 136 11.16 -10.84 26.22
C GLU A 136 9.81 -10.75 25.50
N GLY A 137 9.42 -11.86 24.87
CA GLY A 137 8.20 -11.99 24.10
C GLY A 137 6.94 -11.79 24.93
N ARG A 138 6.21 -10.71 24.62
CA ARG A 138 4.83 -10.52 25.06
C ARG A 138 3.90 -11.16 24.02
N LYS A 139 3.18 -12.21 24.42
CA LYS A 139 2.14 -12.85 23.58
C LYS A 139 1.09 -11.82 23.16
N ILE A 140 0.91 -11.63 21.85
CA ILE A 140 -0.04 -10.69 21.24
C ILE A 140 -1.35 -11.45 20.96
N GLY A 141 -2.47 -10.94 21.48
CA GLY A 141 -3.81 -11.48 21.27
C GLY A 141 -4.40 -11.06 19.92
N ASP A 142 -5.13 -11.99 19.30
CA ASP A 142 -5.64 -12.00 17.92
C ASP A 142 -6.80 -11.01 17.60
N ALA A 143 -7.02 -9.97 18.40
CA ALA A 143 -8.17 -9.08 18.25
C ALA A 143 -7.77 -7.60 18.39
N ALA A 144 -7.69 -6.88 17.26
CA ALA A 144 -7.97 -5.43 17.08
C ALA A 144 -7.25 -4.74 15.89
N ALA A 145 -6.84 -5.43 14.82
CA ALA A 145 -6.17 -4.79 13.68
C ALA A 145 -7.00 -4.85 12.38
N ALA A 146 -8.23 -4.32 12.41
CA ALA A 146 -9.03 -4.19 11.20
C ALA A 146 -8.97 -2.74 10.68
N PRO A 147 -8.78 -2.52 9.37
CA PRO A 147 -8.87 -1.18 8.79
C PRO A 147 -10.29 -0.62 8.94
N LEU A 148 -10.38 0.72 8.91
CA LEU A 148 -11.64 1.44 8.84
C LEU A 148 -12.43 0.92 7.63
N ARG A 149 -13.71 0.64 7.85
CA ARG A 149 -14.66 0.38 6.75
C ARG A 149 -15.40 1.68 6.47
N PHE A 150 -15.50 2.03 5.19
CA PHE A 150 -16.36 3.13 4.77
C PHE A 150 -17.81 2.78 5.14
N HIS A 151 -18.38 3.46 6.13
CA HIS A 151 -19.76 3.25 6.52
C HIS A 151 -20.68 3.99 5.53
N ARG A 152 -21.05 3.30 4.45
CA ARG A 152 -22.17 3.73 3.61
C ARG A 152 -23.50 3.49 4.36
N LYS A 153 -23.78 4.27 5.41
CA LYS A 153 -25.18 4.64 5.69
C LYS A 153 -25.49 5.66 4.62
N ALA A 154 -26.39 5.38 3.67
CA ALA A 154 -26.91 6.44 2.81
C ALA A 154 -27.62 7.45 3.74
N PRO A 155 -27.06 8.64 3.99
CA PRO A 155 -27.77 9.59 4.80
C PRO A 155 -28.47 10.54 3.82
N SER A 156 -29.77 10.78 4.02
CA SER A 156 -30.44 11.91 3.42
C SER A 156 -29.89 13.19 4.07
N VAL A 157 -28.65 13.55 3.75
CA VAL A 157 -28.09 14.84 4.13
C VAL A 157 -28.47 15.78 3.02
N ALA A 158 -29.41 16.67 3.32
CA ALA A 158 -29.60 17.88 2.53
C ALA A 158 -28.21 18.50 2.32
N HIS A 159 -27.74 18.46 1.08
CA HIS A 159 -26.46 19.04 0.72
C HIS A 159 -26.52 20.52 1.07
N PRO A 160 -25.63 21.05 1.92
CA PRO A 160 -25.33 22.47 1.82
C PRO A 160 -24.89 22.73 0.38
N ALA A 161 -25.41 23.81 -0.22
CA ALA A 161 -25.20 24.14 -1.62
C ALA A 161 -23.74 23.91 -2.03
N PRO A 162 -23.50 23.30 -3.21
CA PRO A 162 -22.18 22.92 -3.63
C PRO A 162 -21.28 24.16 -3.57
N ARG A 163 -20.24 24.08 -2.73
CA ARG A 163 -19.05 24.86 -3.02
C ARG A 163 -18.48 24.19 -4.25
N ASP A 164 -18.44 24.94 -5.34
CA ASP A 164 -17.86 24.55 -6.62
C ASP A 164 -16.42 24.05 -6.41
N SER A 165 -16.28 22.77 -6.07
CA SER A 165 -15.00 22.05 -6.07
C SER A 165 -14.77 21.59 -7.50
N HIS A 166 -14.51 22.57 -8.37
CA HIS A 166 -13.97 22.35 -9.70
C HIS A 166 -12.52 21.86 -9.57
N LEU A 167 -12.32 20.64 -9.08
CA LEU A 167 -11.19 19.83 -9.52
C LEU A 167 -11.53 19.40 -10.95
N ASP A 168 -11.29 20.33 -11.87
CA ASP A 168 -11.58 20.23 -13.29
C ASP A 168 -11.17 18.85 -13.83
N ALA A 169 -12.10 18.19 -14.52
CA ALA A 169 -11.85 16.95 -15.27
C ALA A 169 -11.06 17.22 -16.57
N GLY A 170 -10.57 18.46 -16.76
CA GLY A 170 -9.55 18.81 -17.73
C GLY A 170 -8.24 18.03 -17.53
N ALA A 171 -7.44 17.97 -18.59
CA ALA A 171 -6.18 17.22 -18.64
C ALA A 171 -5.35 17.43 -17.37
N ALA A 172 -5.16 16.35 -16.62
CA ALA A 172 -4.40 16.37 -15.37
C ALA A 172 -3.02 17.01 -15.62
N PRO A 173 -2.55 17.90 -14.73
CA PRO A 173 -1.26 18.54 -14.90
C PRO A 173 -0.15 17.50 -15.01
N ALA A 174 0.87 17.80 -15.82
CA ALA A 174 2.07 16.98 -15.89
C ALA A 174 2.69 16.93 -14.48
N PRO A 175 3.08 15.74 -13.99
CA PRO A 175 3.65 15.62 -12.65
C PRO A 175 4.88 16.52 -12.52
N SER A 176 4.99 17.22 -11.38
CA SER A 176 6.16 18.02 -11.04
C SER A 176 7.43 17.15 -11.04
N PRO A 177 8.63 17.70 -11.29
CA PRO A 177 9.87 16.93 -11.55
C PRO A 177 10.44 16.30 -10.27
N ARG A 178 9.68 15.43 -9.62
CA ARG A 178 10.15 14.55 -8.55
C ARG A 178 10.80 13.30 -9.15
N ALA A 179 11.77 12.76 -8.42
CA ALA A 179 12.33 11.46 -8.71
C ALA A 179 11.22 10.39 -8.69
N LEU A 180 11.32 9.43 -9.61
CA LEU A 180 10.36 8.33 -9.67
C LEU A 180 10.38 7.51 -8.37
N PRO A 181 9.22 6.99 -7.92
CA PRO A 181 9.16 6.08 -6.79
C PRO A 181 10.07 4.86 -6.97
N THR A 182 10.89 4.55 -5.96
CA THR A 182 11.83 3.40 -5.98
C THR A 182 11.58 2.37 -4.89
N TYR A 183 10.81 2.70 -3.86
CA TYR A 183 10.58 1.81 -2.72
C TYR A 183 9.99 0.45 -3.14
N LEU A 184 10.53 -0.61 -2.54
CA LEU A 184 10.08 -1.98 -2.66
C LEU A 184 10.50 -2.73 -1.39
N TYR A 185 9.52 -3.28 -0.66
CA TYR A 185 9.77 -4.05 0.55
C TYR A 185 10.19 -5.48 0.27
N ASP A 186 10.72 -6.14 1.30
CA ASP A 186 11.17 -7.53 1.28
C ASP A 186 10.38 -8.40 2.28
N ALA A 187 10.90 -9.58 2.59
CA ALA A 187 10.26 -10.56 3.45
C ALA A 187 10.31 -10.20 4.95
N ASP A 188 11.25 -9.34 5.33
CA ASP A 188 11.52 -8.98 6.72
C ASP A 188 10.79 -7.69 7.11
N THR A 189 10.23 -7.00 6.11
CA THR A 189 9.38 -5.82 6.31
C THR A 189 8.10 -6.22 7.08
N PRO A 190 7.77 -5.54 8.19
CA PRO A 190 6.60 -5.87 8.98
C PRO A 190 5.31 -5.65 8.18
N ARG A 191 4.34 -6.55 8.37
CA ARG A 191 3.06 -6.52 7.65
C ARG A 191 1.92 -7.01 8.55
N VAL A 192 0.81 -6.27 8.55
CA VAL A 192 -0.44 -6.65 9.22
C VAL A 192 -1.44 -7.12 8.17
N GLN A 193 -1.82 -8.39 8.21
CA GLN A 193 -2.81 -8.92 7.26
C GLN A 193 -4.22 -8.38 7.59
N THR A 194 -4.83 -7.75 6.60
CA THR A 194 -6.18 -7.16 6.66
C THR A 194 -7.20 -7.93 5.81
N THR A 195 -6.74 -8.89 5.01
CA THR A 195 -7.57 -9.87 4.30
C THR A 195 -8.12 -10.94 5.26
N PRO A 196 -9.22 -11.64 4.89
CA PRO A 196 -9.63 -12.87 5.55
C PRO A 196 -8.47 -13.86 5.75
N ARG A 197 -8.47 -14.62 6.85
CA ARG A 197 -7.35 -15.48 7.26
C ARG A 197 -6.91 -16.51 6.21
N HIS A 198 -7.80 -16.93 5.32
CA HIS A 198 -7.53 -18.02 4.37
C HIS A 198 -6.75 -17.58 3.13
N PHE A 199 -6.63 -16.28 2.82
CA PHE A 199 -5.86 -15.83 1.65
C PHE A 199 -5.03 -14.58 1.95
N ALA A 200 -3.97 -14.39 1.16
CA ALA A 200 -3.20 -13.15 1.17
C ALA A 200 -2.74 -12.77 -0.24
N TYR A 201 -2.74 -11.46 -0.52
CA TYR A 201 -2.05 -10.92 -1.68
C TYR A 201 -0.54 -10.90 -1.42
N VAL A 202 0.26 -11.25 -2.41
CA VAL A 202 1.73 -11.18 -2.34
C VAL A 202 2.23 -10.34 -3.50
N LYS A 203 2.77 -9.16 -3.18
CA LYS A 203 3.32 -8.25 -4.20
C LYS A 203 4.70 -8.74 -4.64
N VAL A 204 4.81 -9.24 -5.86
CA VAL A 204 6.07 -9.82 -6.40
C VAL A 204 6.96 -8.78 -7.09
N ALA A 205 6.36 -7.68 -7.55
CA ALA A 205 7.03 -6.57 -8.21
C ALA A 205 6.23 -5.27 -8.08
N GLU A 206 6.89 -4.14 -8.33
CA GLU A 206 6.30 -2.80 -8.33
C GLU A 206 6.75 -2.03 -9.59
N GLY A 207 5.92 -1.09 -10.04
CA GLY A 207 6.23 -0.26 -11.20
C GLY A 207 5.97 -0.95 -12.54
N CYS A 208 6.25 -0.24 -13.63
CA CYS A 208 5.99 -0.71 -14.99
C CYS A 208 6.87 0.03 -16.01
N ASP A 209 7.42 -0.70 -16.98
CA ASP A 209 8.26 -0.13 -18.04
C ASP A 209 7.54 0.06 -19.38
N TYR A 210 6.30 -0.39 -19.50
CA TYR A 210 5.50 -0.17 -20.70
C TYR A 210 5.15 1.30 -20.88
N THR A 211 5.15 1.75 -22.14
CA THR A 211 4.75 3.09 -22.56
C THR A 211 3.33 3.10 -23.17
N CYS A 212 2.39 2.41 -22.51
CA CYS A 212 1.01 2.35 -22.98
C CYS A 212 0.40 3.75 -23.04
N ALA A 213 -0.24 4.10 -24.16
CA ALA A 213 -0.79 5.44 -24.42
C ALA A 213 -1.79 5.95 -23.35
N PHE A 214 -2.43 5.03 -22.62
CA PHE A 214 -3.45 5.33 -21.62
C PHE A 214 -2.96 5.20 -20.16
N CYS A 215 -1.74 4.72 -19.93
CA CYS A 215 -1.32 4.28 -18.59
C CYS A 215 -0.30 5.25 -17.96
N ILE A 216 -0.65 5.80 -16.80
CA ILE A 216 0.23 6.71 -16.03
C ILE A 216 1.15 5.98 -15.03
N ILE A 217 1.02 4.65 -14.91
CA ILE A 217 1.72 3.84 -13.90
C ILE A 217 3.25 4.01 -13.91
N PRO A 218 3.95 4.08 -15.05
CA PRO A 218 5.41 4.28 -15.06
C PRO A 218 5.86 5.54 -14.30
N THR A 219 5.01 6.57 -14.28
CA THR A 219 5.28 7.80 -13.53
C THR A 219 4.80 7.69 -12.08
N LEU A 220 3.64 7.07 -11.83
CA LEU A 220 3.07 6.96 -10.48
C LEU A 220 3.72 5.92 -9.58
N ARG A 221 4.32 4.87 -10.13
CA ARG A 221 4.91 3.75 -9.37
C ARG A 221 6.39 3.51 -9.72
N GLY A 222 6.90 4.29 -10.67
CA GLY A 222 8.26 4.20 -11.18
C GLY A 222 8.47 3.03 -12.15
N LYS A 223 9.75 2.80 -12.47
CA LYS A 223 10.22 1.72 -13.34
C LYS A 223 9.94 0.35 -12.75
N TYR A 224 9.90 -0.68 -13.58
CA TYR A 224 9.66 -2.04 -13.09
C TYR A 224 10.79 -2.50 -12.17
N ARG A 225 10.43 -3.05 -11.01
CA ARG A 225 11.36 -3.58 -10.00
C ARG A 225 10.73 -4.81 -9.37
N SER A 226 11.38 -5.96 -9.49
CA SER A 226 10.88 -7.22 -8.92
C SER A 226 11.65 -7.63 -7.66
N ARG A 227 10.95 -8.22 -6.69
CA ARG A 227 11.55 -8.81 -5.49
C ARG A 227 12.26 -10.11 -5.83
N THR A 228 13.27 -10.49 -5.05
CA THR A 228 13.93 -11.80 -5.21
C THR A 228 12.96 -12.94 -4.93
N ALA A 229 13.16 -14.09 -5.58
CA ALA A 229 12.34 -15.28 -5.33
C ALA A 229 12.44 -15.72 -3.86
N GLU A 230 13.65 -15.65 -3.29
CA GLU A 230 13.90 -15.94 -1.88
C GLU A 230 13.01 -15.09 -0.95
N SER A 231 12.93 -13.78 -1.20
CA SER A 231 12.07 -12.87 -0.42
C SER A 231 10.60 -13.29 -0.49
N ILE A 232 10.11 -13.60 -1.69
CA ILE A 232 8.71 -13.96 -1.91
C ILE A 232 8.39 -15.32 -1.24
N VAL A 233 9.27 -16.31 -1.38
CA VAL A 233 9.11 -17.64 -0.79
C VAL A 233 9.17 -17.57 0.74
N ARG A 234 10.05 -16.74 1.31
CA ARG A 234 10.13 -16.54 2.77
C ARG A 234 8.85 -15.91 3.32
N GLU A 235 8.32 -14.88 2.65
CA GLU A 235 7.02 -14.29 3.01
C GLU A 235 5.88 -15.32 2.89
N ALA A 236 5.86 -16.11 1.81
CA ALA A 236 4.87 -17.17 1.61
C ALA A 236 4.88 -18.21 2.75
N ARG A 237 6.06 -18.64 3.20
CA ARG A 237 6.21 -19.53 4.37
C ARG A 237 5.68 -18.88 5.65
N GLY A 238 5.98 -17.60 5.87
CA GLY A 238 5.46 -16.85 7.01
C GLY A 238 3.93 -16.71 7.00
N LEU A 239 3.34 -16.50 5.81
CA LEU A 239 1.89 -16.47 5.63
C LEU A 239 1.25 -17.85 5.87
N ALA A 240 1.84 -18.92 5.34
CA ALA A 240 1.38 -20.28 5.55
C ALA A 240 1.38 -20.66 7.05
N ALA A 241 2.43 -20.27 7.78
CA ALA A 241 2.53 -20.48 9.23
C ALA A 241 1.43 -19.76 10.02
N ARG A 242 0.85 -18.69 9.46
CA ARG A 242 -0.31 -17.95 10.03
C ARG A 242 -1.66 -18.50 9.57
N GLY A 243 -1.68 -19.59 8.79
CA GLY A 243 -2.88 -20.27 8.33
C GLY A 243 -3.43 -19.80 6.98
N VAL A 244 -2.68 -18.99 6.22
CA VAL A 244 -3.03 -18.65 4.84
C VAL A 244 -2.95 -19.90 3.96
N LYS A 245 -3.96 -20.09 3.11
CA LYS A 245 -4.09 -21.23 2.19
C LYS A 245 -3.96 -20.82 0.73
N GLU A 246 -4.43 -19.64 0.37
CA GLU A 246 -4.34 -19.11 -0.99
C GLU A 246 -3.41 -17.89 -1.06
N LEU A 247 -2.43 -17.94 -1.97
CA LEU A 247 -1.60 -16.81 -2.35
C LEU A 247 -2.11 -16.20 -3.64
N LEU A 248 -2.36 -14.90 -3.65
CA LEU A 248 -2.67 -14.16 -4.87
C LEU A 248 -1.47 -13.31 -5.24
N LEU A 249 -0.71 -13.74 -6.25
CA LEU A 249 0.47 -13.04 -6.74
C LEU A 249 0.04 -11.82 -7.56
N ILE A 250 0.57 -10.65 -7.19
CA ILE A 250 0.19 -9.38 -7.79
C ILE A 250 1.41 -8.53 -8.14
N SER A 251 1.28 -7.77 -9.22
CA SER A 251 2.07 -6.59 -9.55
C SER A 251 1.29 -5.74 -10.57
N GLN A 252 1.94 -4.81 -11.26
CA GLN A 252 1.40 -4.10 -12.42
C GLN A 252 1.33 -5.02 -13.64
N ASP A 253 2.39 -5.79 -13.86
CA ASP A 253 2.46 -6.90 -14.81
C ASP A 253 3.22 -8.06 -14.16
N THR A 254 2.48 -9.12 -13.81
CA THR A 254 3.04 -10.28 -13.10
C THR A 254 3.88 -11.13 -14.04
N THR A 255 3.56 -11.17 -15.34
CA THR A 255 4.29 -11.96 -16.34
C THR A 255 5.66 -11.38 -16.67
N PHE A 256 5.92 -10.13 -16.28
CA PHE A 256 7.23 -9.47 -16.42
C PHE A 256 8.23 -9.76 -15.28
N TYR A 257 7.87 -10.61 -14.32
CA TYR A 257 8.68 -10.88 -13.14
C TYR A 257 10.10 -11.39 -13.50
N GLY A 258 11.12 -10.75 -12.93
CA GLY A 258 12.54 -11.08 -13.11
C GLY A 258 13.20 -10.51 -14.37
N ILE A 259 12.44 -9.93 -15.30
CA ILE A 259 12.99 -9.36 -16.54
C ILE A 259 13.90 -8.15 -16.26
N ASP A 260 13.56 -7.32 -15.27
CA ASP A 260 14.39 -6.20 -14.80
C ASP A 260 15.77 -6.64 -14.28
N ARG A 261 15.90 -7.90 -13.87
CA ARG A 261 17.16 -8.51 -13.40
C ARG A 261 17.84 -9.38 -14.47
N GLY A 262 17.31 -9.41 -15.70
CA GLY A 262 17.82 -10.24 -16.79
C GLY A 262 17.55 -11.75 -16.63
N GLU A 263 16.63 -12.13 -15.73
CA GLU A 263 16.36 -13.52 -15.40
C GLU A 263 15.27 -14.12 -16.30
N ARG A 264 15.66 -14.80 -17.38
CA ARG A 264 14.71 -15.53 -18.23
C ARG A 264 14.02 -16.64 -17.44
N GLY A 265 12.71 -16.82 -17.60
CA GLY A 265 11.92 -17.87 -16.93
C GLY A 265 11.78 -17.71 -15.41
N ALA A 266 12.02 -16.51 -14.87
CA ALA A 266 11.97 -16.28 -13.43
C ALA A 266 10.58 -16.53 -12.84
N LEU A 267 9.51 -16.16 -13.55
CA LEU A 267 8.15 -16.43 -13.07
C LEU A 267 7.86 -17.94 -12.97
N GLY A 268 8.19 -18.71 -14.01
CA GLY A 268 8.01 -20.16 -13.99
C GLY A 268 8.81 -20.84 -12.88
N ARG A 269 10.04 -20.37 -12.60
CA ARG A 269 10.82 -20.82 -11.43
C ARG A 269 10.16 -20.44 -10.11
N LEU A 270 9.70 -19.20 -9.96
CA LEU A 270 9.03 -18.73 -8.75
C LEU A 270 7.77 -19.56 -8.45
N LEU A 271 6.97 -19.88 -9.47
CA LEU A 271 5.79 -20.73 -9.31
C LEU A 271 6.16 -22.12 -8.78
N ARG A 272 7.18 -22.77 -9.36
CA ARG A 272 7.67 -24.08 -8.90
C ARG A 272 8.26 -24.03 -7.49
N GLU A 273 8.85 -22.90 -7.08
CA GLU A 273 9.33 -22.72 -5.70
C GLU A 273 8.18 -22.52 -4.71
N LEU A 274 7.16 -21.74 -5.07
CA LEU A 274 5.97 -21.50 -4.24
C LEU A 274 5.10 -22.76 -4.14
N ASP A 275 5.04 -23.57 -5.19
CA ASP A 275 4.34 -24.86 -5.19
C ASP A 275 4.89 -25.81 -4.10
N ARG A 276 6.16 -25.67 -3.72
CA ARG A 276 6.80 -26.45 -2.65
C ARG A 276 6.59 -25.90 -1.25
N VAL A 277 5.85 -24.79 -1.07
CA VAL A 277 5.61 -24.22 0.25
C VAL A 277 4.51 -25.01 0.95
N ASP A 278 4.87 -25.64 2.08
CA ASP A 278 3.93 -26.36 2.93
C ASP A 278 2.87 -25.43 3.51
N GLY A 279 1.63 -25.92 3.59
CA GLY A 279 0.49 -25.17 4.12
C GLY A 279 -0.25 -24.32 3.09
N ILE A 280 0.38 -23.95 1.97
CA ILE A 280 -0.27 -23.32 0.82
C ILE A 280 -0.94 -24.39 -0.04
N GLU A 281 -2.16 -24.09 -0.49
CA GLU A 281 -3.01 -24.96 -1.30
C GLU A 281 -3.32 -24.36 -2.67
N TRP A 282 -3.39 -23.02 -2.77
CA TRP A 282 -3.67 -22.32 -4.03
C TRP A 282 -2.72 -21.14 -4.27
N ILE A 283 -2.33 -20.97 -5.52
CA ILE A 283 -1.50 -19.89 -6.03
C ILE A 283 -2.21 -19.33 -7.27
N ARG A 284 -2.75 -18.12 -7.12
CA ARG A 284 -3.46 -17.41 -8.19
C ARG A 284 -2.60 -16.28 -8.74
N LEU A 285 -2.45 -16.24 -10.06
CA LEU A 285 -1.82 -15.14 -10.75
C LEU A 285 -2.86 -14.07 -11.11
N LEU A 286 -2.57 -12.81 -10.83
CA LEU A 286 -3.38 -11.67 -11.27
C LEU A 286 -2.53 -10.71 -12.10
N TYR A 287 -3.16 -9.93 -12.98
CA TYR A 287 -2.50 -8.92 -13.82
C TYR A 287 -1.45 -9.52 -14.78
N LEU A 288 -1.86 -10.49 -15.58
CA LEU A 288 -1.03 -11.09 -16.63
C LEU A 288 -1.17 -10.28 -17.92
N TYR A 289 -0.05 -9.83 -18.49
CA TYR A 289 -0.06 -9.18 -19.80
C TYR A 289 0.13 -10.23 -20.90
N PRO A 290 -0.85 -10.44 -21.81
CA PRO A 290 -0.81 -11.57 -22.75
C PRO A 290 0.47 -11.68 -23.58
N PRO A 291 1.07 -10.58 -24.09
CA PRO A 291 2.31 -10.66 -24.86
C PRO A 291 3.54 -11.16 -24.10
N THR A 292 3.53 -11.17 -22.76
CA THR A 292 4.66 -11.62 -21.93
C THR A 292 4.42 -12.95 -21.24
N ILE A 293 3.30 -13.62 -21.53
CA ILE A 293 3.12 -15.01 -21.14
C ILE A 293 4.03 -15.89 -22.03
N THR A 294 4.99 -16.57 -21.41
CA THR A 294 5.93 -17.46 -22.10
C THR A 294 5.52 -18.92 -21.95
N ASP A 295 6.04 -19.79 -22.83
CA ASP A 295 5.83 -21.23 -22.73
C ASP A 295 6.30 -21.82 -21.39
N ASP A 296 7.36 -21.26 -20.78
CA ASP A 296 7.82 -21.68 -19.44
C ASP A 296 6.79 -21.36 -18.35
N VAL A 297 6.11 -20.22 -18.44
CA VAL A 297 5.02 -19.87 -17.51
C VAL A 297 3.84 -20.81 -17.71
N LEU A 298 3.45 -21.09 -18.96
CA LEU A 298 2.37 -22.03 -19.26
C LEU A 298 2.69 -23.44 -18.78
N ALA A 299 3.92 -23.92 -18.99
CA ALA A 299 4.40 -25.20 -18.49
C ALA A 299 4.35 -25.25 -16.97
N ALA A 300 4.85 -24.21 -16.28
CA ALA A 300 4.80 -24.14 -14.82
C ALA A 300 3.36 -24.16 -14.29
N MET A 301 2.43 -23.44 -14.94
CA MET A 301 1.00 -23.46 -14.59
C MET A 301 0.36 -24.84 -14.78
N ALA A 302 0.81 -25.62 -15.76
CA ALA A 302 0.31 -26.98 -16.00
C ALA A 302 0.95 -28.03 -15.08
N GLU A 303 2.21 -27.83 -14.68
CA GLU A 303 2.99 -28.74 -13.85
C GLU A 303 2.73 -28.59 -12.35
N CYS A 304 2.52 -27.36 -11.87
CA CYS A 304 2.37 -27.07 -10.44
C CYS A 304 0.95 -27.41 -9.96
N GLU A 305 0.83 -28.24 -8.92
CA GLU A 305 -0.47 -28.68 -8.41
C GLU A 305 -1.25 -27.55 -7.73
N LYS A 306 -0.54 -26.57 -7.17
CA LYS A 306 -1.16 -25.46 -6.42
C LYS A 306 -1.50 -24.26 -7.29
N VAL A 307 -1.06 -24.20 -8.55
CA VAL A 307 -1.29 -23.03 -9.42
C VAL A 307 -2.64 -23.14 -10.13
N CYS A 308 -3.50 -22.13 -9.94
CA CYS A 308 -4.90 -22.16 -10.41
C CYS A 308 -5.38 -20.87 -11.09
#